data_AF-A0A9N9S4L3-F1
#
_entry.id   AF-A0A9N9S4L3-F1
#
_cell.length_a   1.000
_cell.length_b   1.000
_cell.length_c   1.000
_cell.angle_alpha   90.00
_cell.angle_beta   90.00
_cell.angle_gamma   90.00
#
_symmetry.space_group_name_H-M   'P 1'
#
loop_
_entity.id
_entity.type
_entity.pdbx_description
1 polymer ?
#
loop_
_entity_poly.entity_id
_entity_poly.type
_entity_poly.pdbx_seq_one_letter_code
_entity_poly.pdbx_strand_id
1 'polypeptide(L)'
;MDLSELNVVVPGADDEKIGQVLENFLKKFGDSFNLSSLTTTGQWTLLWNNLFEILKTPTICITMQCLKSIRILSRDKTYLNETINDDQFDCLLELASIGSQNQQFEPEIQTEALKILCNLVFQSPKCQEHCLKNSAVEGILKRLRTCKEKFVDYDIKFFDMKLLFLITALTPNVRIKVRDFDGLVYLVETLDLMMKNATAKEFEQQEINLINEILKVLFNITVSGPTNVDSDDDDDQHLQRLAIVLHDLLLFESKSKDGHEEYHSNIVNLLTNIPIHCYTELVPMATDDTQSNETFENYDIHAINVFLQFLEIKLNKIFGPIASKDYDQLPPILTVLIKSVRCTSHIRRYARVKILPPLRDVKKRPEEGTTIRNYLCRLLTYPSTQISDLVAELLFVLCKENVGRMIKYTGYGNAAGLFAKRGLLGGRISESQQQYSSDSEDSDTEEYKQLLHGINPVIGCYEPPKINPFEGMSEEQKEYEAEKLVNLIDQLDKQCIIKPCKIGEDGKPIAVDHILELQTEIPEQQRDFKKKT
;
A
#
# COMPACT_ATOMS: atom_id res chain seq x y z
N MET A 1 -22.06 42.15 2.47
CA MET A 1 -23.18 41.42 1.84
C MET A 1 -24.16 41.03 2.91
N ASP A 2 -25.30 41.73 2.91
CA ASP A 2 -26.51 41.26 3.57
C ASP A 2 -27.03 40.05 2.79
N LEU A 3 -27.43 39.01 3.51
CA LEU A 3 -27.96 37.78 2.94
C LEU A 3 -29.22 38.03 2.10
N SER A 4 -29.99 39.09 2.42
CA SER A 4 -31.16 39.49 1.63
C SER A 4 -30.84 39.88 0.18
N GLU A 5 -29.60 40.31 -0.12
CA GLU A 5 -29.15 40.68 -1.48
C GLU A 5 -29.16 39.48 -2.43
N LEU A 6 -29.05 38.24 -1.92
CA LEU A 6 -29.09 37.01 -2.72
C LEU A 6 -30.48 36.74 -3.34
N ASN A 7 -31.54 37.35 -2.81
CA ASN A 7 -32.88 37.23 -3.36
C ASN A 7 -33.03 37.87 -4.75
N VAL A 8 -32.03 38.66 -5.20
CA VAL A 8 -31.99 39.25 -6.54
C VAL A 8 -31.56 38.21 -7.60
N VAL A 9 -30.91 37.12 -7.19
CA VAL A 9 -30.48 36.04 -8.08
C VAL A 9 -31.68 35.16 -8.41
N VAL A 10 -32.46 35.55 -9.41
CA VAL A 10 -33.69 34.88 -9.88
C VAL A 10 -33.65 34.76 -11.41
N PRO A 11 -34.17 33.67 -12.00
CA PRO A 11 -34.25 33.53 -13.46
C PRO A 11 -34.99 34.69 -14.12
N GLY A 12 -34.43 35.24 -15.20
CA GLY A 12 -35.01 36.35 -15.96
C GLY A 12 -34.80 37.74 -15.37
N ALA A 13 -34.04 37.87 -14.27
CA ALA A 13 -33.57 39.17 -13.78
C ALA A 13 -32.38 39.70 -14.61
N ASP A 14 -31.99 40.94 -14.36
CA ASP A 14 -30.91 41.64 -15.07
C ASP A 14 -29.54 40.99 -14.81
N ASP A 15 -28.93 40.43 -15.86
CA ASP A 15 -27.64 39.72 -15.84
C ASP A 15 -26.53 40.54 -15.19
N GLU A 16 -26.49 41.86 -15.40
CA GLU A 16 -25.45 42.72 -14.83
C GLU A 16 -25.59 42.82 -13.30
N LYS A 17 -26.83 42.90 -12.80
CA LYS A 17 -27.11 42.93 -11.36
C LYS A 17 -26.85 41.58 -10.72
N ILE A 18 -27.27 40.49 -11.37
CA ILE A 18 -26.95 39.13 -10.92
C ILE A 18 -25.44 38.99 -10.79
N GLY A 19 -24.68 39.40 -11.81
CA GLY A 19 -23.24 39.28 -11.80
C GLY A 19 -22.55 40.06 -10.67
N GLN A 20 -22.98 41.29 -10.39
CA GLN A 20 -22.46 42.09 -9.27
C GLN A 20 -22.74 41.43 -7.90
N VAL A 21 -23.95 40.89 -7.72
CA VAL A 21 -24.33 40.20 -6.47
C VAL A 21 -23.50 38.92 -6.29
N LEU A 22 -23.33 38.13 -7.35
CA LEU A 22 -22.50 36.92 -7.31
C LEU A 22 -21.03 37.26 -7.09
N GLU A 23 -20.49 38.34 -7.65
CA GLU A 23 -19.11 38.74 -7.39
C GLU A 23 -18.89 39.10 -5.90
N ASN A 24 -19.85 39.80 -5.29
CA ASN A 24 -19.82 40.07 -3.85
C ASN A 24 -19.92 38.79 -3.01
N PHE A 25 -20.74 37.84 -3.45
CA PHE A 25 -20.84 36.51 -2.83
C PHE A 25 -19.50 35.77 -2.89
N LEU A 26 -18.87 35.72 -4.07
CA LEU A 26 -17.57 35.07 -4.29
C LEU A 26 -16.47 35.70 -3.42
N LYS A 27 -16.45 37.04 -3.29
CA LYS A 27 -15.49 37.74 -2.40
C LYS A 27 -15.69 37.39 -0.93
N LYS A 28 -16.94 37.16 -0.49
CA LYS A 28 -17.25 36.87 0.92
C LYS A 28 -17.04 35.40 1.28
N PHE A 29 -17.41 34.48 0.39
CA PHE A 29 -17.46 33.04 0.69
C PHE A 29 -16.43 32.20 -0.09
N GLY A 30 -15.57 32.83 -0.90
CA GLY A 30 -14.60 32.15 -1.77
C GLY A 30 -13.75 31.07 -1.09
N ASP A 31 -13.28 31.36 0.12
CA ASP A 31 -12.45 30.45 0.95
C ASP A 31 -13.22 29.82 2.12
N SER A 32 -14.54 30.04 2.20
CA SER A 32 -15.34 29.47 3.28
C SER A 32 -15.67 28.01 3.02
N PHE A 33 -15.55 27.20 4.08
CA PHE A 33 -16.03 25.82 4.15
C PHE A 33 -17.25 25.67 5.09
N ASN A 34 -17.61 26.72 5.82
CA ASN A 34 -18.76 26.74 6.70
C ASN A 34 -19.81 27.70 6.11
N LEU A 35 -20.91 27.14 5.64
CA LEU A 35 -22.03 27.88 5.06
C LEU A 35 -23.26 27.88 5.98
N SER A 36 -23.06 27.66 7.29
CA SER A 36 -24.15 27.62 8.29
C SER A 36 -25.08 28.83 8.23
N SER A 37 -24.56 30.03 7.94
CA SER A 37 -25.38 31.23 7.77
C SER A 37 -26.38 31.13 6.61
N LEU A 38 -26.04 30.41 5.53
CA LEU A 38 -26.91 30.21 4.36
C LEU A 38 -27.89 29.05 4.57
N THR A 39 -27.45 28.01 5.28
CA THR A 39 -28.28 26.84 5.56
C THR A 39 -29.35 27.16 6.60
N THR A 40 -29.00 27.84 7.70
CA THR A 40 -29.97 28.22 8.75
C THR A 40 -31.05 29.19 8.24
N THR A 41 -30.75 30.00 7.23
CA THR A 41 -31.69 30.98 6.67
C THR A 41 -32.52 30.43 5.50
N GLY A 42 -32.29 29.18 5.07
CA GLY A 42 -32.94 28.57 3.90
C GLY A 42 -32.48 29.13 2.54
N GLN A 43 -31.57 30.10 2.55
CA GLN A 43 -31.08 30.74 1.33
C GLN A 43 -30.20 29.85 0.48
N TRP A 44 -29.54 28.85 1.09
CA TRP A 44 -28.74 27.87 0.38
C TRP A 44 -29.56 27.18 -0.73
N THR A 45 -30.73 26.63 -0.38
CA THR A 45 -31.59 25.87 -1.30
C THR A 45 -32.20 26.77 -2.37
N LEU A 46 -32.61 27.99 -2.00
CA LEU A 46 -33.14 28.98 -2.93
C LEU A 46 -32.08 29.36 -3.98
N LEU A 47 -30.88 29.74 -3.52
CA LEU A 47 -29.79 30.15 -4.39
C LEU A 47 -29.35 29.00 -5.29
N TRP A 48 -29.22 27.78 -4.76
CA TRP A 48 -28.89 26.59 -5.54
C TRP A 48 -29.83 26.41 -6.73
N ASN A 49 -31.14 26.35 -6.48
CA ASN A 49 -32.13 26.12 -7.52
C ASN A 49 -32.17 27.26 -8.54
N ASN A 50 -32.09 28.52 -8.08
CA ASN A 50 -32.09 29.66 -8.99
C ASN A 50 -30.87 29.68 -9.90
N LEU A 51 -29.68 29.32 -9.39
CA LEU A 51 -28.47 29.24 -10.20
C LEU A 51 -28.58 28.18 -11.30
N PHE A 52 -29.14 27.01 -11.01
CA PHE A 52 -29.35 25.97 -12.03
C PHE A 52 -30.41 26.34 -13.07
N GLU A 53 -31.48 27.05 -12.67
CA GLU A 53 -32.44 27.57 -13.64
C GLU A 53 -31.82 28.64 -14.54
N ILE A 54 -30.96 29.51 -14.00
CA ILE A 54 -30.21 30.50 -14.82
C ILE A 54 -29.26 29.80 -15.81
N LEU A 55 -28.62 28.70 -15.41
CA LEU A 55 -27.74 27.92 -16.28
C LEU A 55 -28.47 27.27 -17.47
N LYS A 56 -29.80 27.07 -17.42
CA LYS A 56 -30.58 26.54 -18.56
C LYS A 56 -30.72 27.55 -19.70
N THR A 57 -30.63 28.85 -19.42
CA THR A 57 -30.64 29.94 -20.41
C THR A 57 -29.34 30.74 -20.32
N PRO A 58 -28.19 30.14 -20.68
CA PRO A 58 -26.90 30.71 -20.34
C PRO A 58 -26.60 31.93 -21.23
N THR A 59 -26.33 33.07 -20.61
CA THR A 59 -25.46 34.10 -21.19
C THR A 59 -24.03 33.84 -20.75
N ILE A 60 -23.07 34.01 -21.67
CA ILE A 60 -21.65 33.73 -21.43
C ILE A 60 -21.12 34.55 -20.22
N CYS A 61 -21.63 35.77 -20.05
CA CYS A 61 -21.20 36.72 -19.02
C CYS A 61 -21.39 36.22 -17.58
N ILE A 62 -22.52 35.57 -17.27
CA ILE A 62 -22.86 35.15 -15.90
C ILE A 62 -22.54 33.67 -15.62
N THR A 63 -22.42 32.84 -16.66
CA THR A 63 -22.24 31.38 -16.53
C THR A 63 -21.08 31.03 -15.60
N MET A 64 -19.93 31.69 -15.75
CA MET A 64 -18.75 31.47 -14.91
C MET A 64 -18.99 31.85 -13.44
N GLN A 65 -19.70 32.96 -13.19
CA GLN A 65 -20.01 33.40 -11.83
C GLN A 65 -21.01 32.46 -11.16
N CYS A 66 -21.99 31.96 -11.92
CA CYS A 66 -22.91 30.92 -11.46
C CYS A 66 -22.16 29.66 -11.06
N LEU A 67 -21.28 29.13 -11.93
CA LEU A 67 -20.50 27.91 -11.64
C LEU A 67 -19.60 28.08 -10.40
N LYS A 68 -18.87 29.19 -10.29
CA LYS A 68 -18.04 29.46 -9.10
C LYS A 68 -18.88 29.52 -7.81
N SER A 69 -20.10 30.07 -7.91
CA SER A 69 -21.02 30.15 -6.78
C SER A 69 -21.56 28.76 -6.40
N ILE A 70 -21.97 27.96 -7.39
CA ILE A 70 -22.38 26.56 -7.19
C ILE A 70 -21.21 25.75 -6.58
N ARG A 71 -19.97 25.97 -7.02
CA ARG A 71 -18.79 25.30 -6.45
C ARG A 71 -18.65 25.59 -4.96
N ILE A 72 -18.84 26.83 -4.52
CA ILE A 72 -18.81 27.16 -3.09
C ILE A 72 -19.95 26.46 -2.36
N LEU A 73 -21.19 26.53 -2.88
CA LEU A 73 -22.35 25.89 -2.26
C LEU A 73 -22.19 24.37 -2.15
N SER A 74 -21.59 23.73 -3.15
CA SER A 74 -21.32 22.28 -3.20
C SER A 74 -20.28 21.80 -2.17
N ARG A 75 -19.65 22.71 -1.40
CA ARG A 75 -18.75 22.33 -0.29
C ARG A 75 -19.51 21.92 0.97
N ASP A 76 -20.80 22.26 1.08
CA ASP A 76 -21.62 21.96 2.25
C ASP A 76 -22.59 20.79 1.96
N LYS A 77 -22.44 19.71 2.73
CA LYS A 77 -23.25 18.49 2.60
C LYS A 77 -24.67 18.61 3.18
N THR A 78 -24.97 19.66 3.95
CA THR A 78 -26.16 19.74 4.84
C THR A 78 -27.48 19.51 4.10
N TYR A 79 -27.72 20.21 2.98
CA TYR A 79 -28.96 20.09 2.18
C TYR A 79 -28.72 19.52 0.78
N LEU A 80 -27.47 19.14 0.48
CA LEU A 80 -27.05 18.77 -0.86
C LEU A 80 -27.82 17.55 -1.39
N ASN A 81 -27.90 16.48 -0.60
CA ASN A 81 -28.58 15.23 -0.98
C ASN A 81 -30.09 15.40 -1.24
N GLU A 82 -30.73 16.32 -0.51
CA GLU A 82 -32.17 16.56 -0.61
C GLU A 82 -32.51 17.46 -1.81
N THR A 83 -31.58 18.37 -2.16
CA THR A 83 -31.82 19.40 -3.17
C THR A 83 -31.38 18.97 -4.57
N ILE A 84 -30.25 18.26 -4.69
CA ILE A 84 -29.72 17.89 -6.00
C ILE A 84 -30.61 16.87 -6.70
N ASN A 85 -30.83 17.07 -7.99
CA ASN A 85 -31.55 16.15 -8.86
C ASN A 85 -30.67 15.71 -10.05
N ASP A 86 -31.14 14.66 -10.74
CA ASP A 86 -30.38 14.00 -11.80
C ASP A 86 -30.17 14.96 -13.00
N ASP A 87 -31.17 15.77 -13.35
CA ASP A 87 -31.08 16.77 -14.42
C ASP A 87 -30.00 17.85 -14.14
N GLN A 88 -29.88 18.30 -12.89
CA GLN A 88 -28.85 19.25 -12.47
C GLN A 88 -27.45 18.64 -12.56
N PHE A 89 -27.32 17.36 -12.20
CA PHE A 89 -26.06 16.65 -12.33
C PHE A 89 -25.67 16.47 -13.79
N ASP A 90 -26.61 16.03 -14.63
CA ASP A 90 -26.38 15.82 -16.06
C ASP A 90 -26.08 17.15 -16.78
N CYS A 91 -26.72 18.25 -16.40
CA CYS A 91 -26.38 19.60 -16.87
C CYS A 91 -24.89 19.94 -16.63
N LEU A 92 -24.36 19.58 -15.45
CA LEU A 92 -22.93 19.77 -15.16
C LEU A 92 -22.04 18.85 -15.99
N LEU A 93 -22.48 17.62 -16.29
CA LEU A 93 -21.74 16.73 -17.20
C LEU A 93 -21.66 17.31 -18.62
N GLU A 94 -22.75 17.89 -19.11
CA GLU A 94 -22.77 18.57 -20.41
C GLU A 94 -21.83 19.79 -20.43
N LEU A 95 -21.88 20.65 -19.40
CA LEU A 95 -20.97 21.79 -19.26
C LEU A 95 -19.50 21.36 -19.13
N ALA A 96 -19.25 20.22 -18.49
CA ALA A 96 -17.94 19.59 -18.42
C ALA A 96 -17.52 18.92 -19.73
N SER A 97 -18.38 18.86 -20.76
CA SER A 97 -18.14 18.18 -22.04
C SER A 97 -17.81 16.68 -21.89
N ILE A 98 -18.38 16.04 -20.87
CA ILE A 98 -18.34 14.58 -20.62
C ILE A 98 -19.75 13.98 -20.55
N GLY A 99 -20.77 14.78 -20.86
CA GLY A 99 -22.17 14.38 -20.89
C GLY A 99 -22.54 13.57 -22.13
N SER A 100 -23.83 13.31 -22.25
CA SER A 100 -24.42 12.56 -23.36
C SER A 100 -24.42 13.36 -24.67
N GLN A 101 -24.48 14.70 -24.56
CA GLN A 101 -24.47 15.58 -25.71
C GLN A 101 -23.02 15.91 -26.09
N ASN A 102 -22.70 15.81 -27.37
CA ASN A 102 -21.35 16.11 -27.88
C ASN A 102 -21.15 17.62 -28.06
N GLN A 103 -21.49 18.42 -27.05
CA GLN A 103 -21.25 19.86 -27.05
C GLN A 103 -19.91 20.17 -26.37
N GLN A 104 -19.13 21.06 -26.98
CA GLN A 104 -17.84 21.47 -26.46
C GLN A 104 -17.93 22.89 -25.91
N PHE A 105 -17.57 23.07 -24.64
CA PHE A 105 -17.54 24.36 -23.96
C PHE A 105 -16.11 24.91 -23.81
N GLU A 106 -15.96 26.15 -23.37
CA GLU A 106 -14.64 26.74 -23.10
C GLU A 106 -13.91 25.99 -21.96
N PRO A 107 -12.56 25.88 -22.00
CA PRO A 107 -11.80 25.12 -21.00
C PRO A 107 -12.03 25.58 -19.55
N GLU A 108 -12.24 26.88 -19.33
CA GLU A 108 -12.52 27.43 -18.01
C GLU A 108 -13.86 26.93 -17.46
N ILE A 109 -14.89 26.89 -18.30
CA ILE A 109 -16.23 26.38 -17.94
C ILE A 109 -16.15 24.89 -17.62
N GLN A 110 -15.46 24.11 -18.46
CA GLN A 110 -15.29 22.68 -18.26
C GLN A 110 -14.60 22.38 -16.93
N THR A 111 -13.49 23.09 -16.66
CA THR A 111 -12.70 22.93 -15.44
C THR A 111 -13.53 23.27 -14.20
N GLU A 112 -14.31 24.34 -14.24
CA GLU A 112 -15.15 24.73 -13.10
C GLU A 112 -16.31 23.73 -12.89
N ALA A 113 -16.92 23.22 -13.96
CA ALA A 113 -17.93 22.17 -13.89
C ALA A 113 -17.36 20.87 -13.29
N LEU A 114 -16.16 20.44 -13.70
CA LEU A 114 -15.49 19.26 -13.14
C LEU A 114 -15.17 19.42 -11.64
N LYS A 115 -14.78 20.62 -11.19
CA LYS A 115 -14.60 20.90 -9.75
C LYS A 115 -15.89 20.73 -8.96
N ILE A 116 -17.01 21.21 -9.50
CA ILE A 116 -18.33 21.04 -8.89
C ILE A 116 -18.69 19.55 -8.82
N LEU A 117 -18.54 18.82 -9.93
CA LEU A 117 -18.80 17.38 -10.00
C LEU A 117 -17.97 16.59 -8.97
N CYS A 118 -16.69 16.93 -8.79
CA CYS A 118 -15.85 16.32 -7.75
C CYS A 118 -16.43 16.54 -6.35
N ASN A 119 -16.86 17.76 -6.02
CA ASN A 119 -17.48 18.04 -4.73
C ASN A 119 -18.78 17.26 -4.55
N LEU A 120 -19.63 17.23 -5.58
CA LEU A 120 -20.91 16.51 -5.56
C LEU A 120 -20.72 15.02 -5.31
N VAL A 121 -19.86 14.36 -6.08
CA VAL A 121 -19.57 12.93 -5.91
C VAL A 121 -18.97 12.64 -4.54
N PHE A 122 -18.07 13.50 -4.04
CA PHE A 122 -17.47 13.32 -2.73
C PHE A 122 -18.48 13.45 -1.57
N GLN A 123 -19.45 14.36 -1.69
CA GLN A 123 -20.35 14.72 -0.59
C GLN A 123 -21.71 14.01 -0.63
N SER A 124 -22.16 13.57 -1.80
CA SER A 124 -23.52 13.07 -2.03
C SER A 124 -23.54 11.60 -2.46
N PRO A 125 -24.04 10.67 -1.62
CA PRO A 125 -24.29 9.29 -2.02
C PRO A 125 -25.27 9.16 -3.19
N LYS A 126 -26.24 10.07 -3.30
CA LYS A 126 -27.17 10.12 -4.44
C LYS A 126 -26.44 10.35 -5.76
N CYS A 127 -25.48 11.27 -5.78
CA CYS A 127 -24.64 11.53 -6.96
C CYS A 127 -23.72 10.33 -7.29
N GLN A 128 -23.19 9.64 -6.27
CA GLN A 128 -22.39 8.43 -6.44
C GLN A 128 -23.20 7.32 -7.13
N GLU A 129 -24.44 7.09 -6.69
CA GLU A 129 -25.33 6.11 -7.32
C GLU A 129 -25.70 6.52 -8.76
N HIS A 130 -25.94 7.81 -9.01
CA HIS A 130 -26.25 8.32 -10.35
C HIS A 130 -25.10 8.10 -11.35
N CYS A 131 -23.84 8.13 -10.89
CA CYS A 131 -22.66 7.85 -11.73
C CYS A 131 -22.63 6.45 -12.34
N LEU A 132 -23.43 5.50 -11.83
CA LEU A 132 -23.58 4.18 -12.45
C LEU A 132 -24.39 4.24 -13.76
N LYS A 133 -25.38 5.12 -13.79
CA LYS A 133 -26.40 5.19 -14.85
C LYS A 133 -26.09 6.24 -15.91
N ASN A 134 -25.30 7.26 -15.56
CA ASN A 134 -24.97 8.35 -16.47
C ASN A 134 -23.74 8.06 -17.34
N SER A 135 -23.43 9.01 -18.22
CA SER A 135 -22.33 8.97 -19.18
C SER A 135 -21.00 9.51 -18.64
N ALA A 136 -20.90 9.87 -17.34
CA ALA A 136 -19.70 10.54 -16.80
C ALA A 136 -18.41 9.74 -17.06
N VAL A 137 -18.45 8.43 -16.79
CA VAL A 137 -17.32 7.52 -17.01
C VAL A 137 -16.97 7.42 -18.49
N GLU A 138 -17.98 7.20 -19.34
CA GLU A 138 -17.81 7.06 -20.79
C GLU A 138 -17.25 8.35 -21.42
N GLY A 139 -17.71 9.51 -20.97
CA GLY A 139 -17.22 10.81 -21.40
C GLY A 139 -15.76 11.05 -21.04
N ILE A 140 -15.36 10.72 -19.81
CA ILE A 140 -13.96 10.81 -19.36
C ILE A 140 -13.07 9.85 -20.18
N LEU A 141 -13.48 8.60 -20.35
CA LEU A 141 -12.70 7.61 -21.11
C LEU A 141 -12.60 7.97 -22.60
N LYS A 142 -13.68 8.51 -23.19
CA LYS A 142 -13.65 9.04 -24.57
C LYS A 142 -12.65 10.19 -24.71
N ARG A 143 -12.55 11.06 -23.71
CA ARG A 143 -11.56 12.14 -23.70
C ARG A 143 -10.15 11.58 -23.58
N LEU A 144 -9.90 10.63 -22.66
CA LEU A 144 -8.61 9.94 -22.55
C LEU A 144 -8.19 9.29 -23.87
N ARG A 145 -9.10 8.58 -24.55
CA ARG A 145 -8.84 7.97 -25.86
C ARG A 145 -8.42 8.99 -26.92
N THR A 146 -9.00 10.18 -26.90
CA THR A 146 -8.73 11.25 -27.89
C THR A 146 -7.61 12.20 -27.49
N CYS A 147 -7.02 12.05 -26.29
CA CYS A 147 -5.90 12.87 -25.80
C CYS A 147 -4.65 12.81 -26.70
N LYS A 148 -4.46 11.74 -27.49
CA LYS A 148 -3.36 11.65 -28.45
C LYS A 148 -3.51 12.61 -29.64
N GLU A 149 -4.75 12.96 -29.99
CA GLU A 149 -5.09 13.70 -31.21
C GLU A 149 -5.41 15.18 -30.94
N LYS A 150 -5.87 15.50 -29.72
CA LYS A 150 -6.32 16.84 -29.34
C LYS A 150 -5.52 17.38 -28.16
N PHE A 151 -5.14 18.65 -28.25
CA PHE A 151 -4.62 19.38 -27.10
C PHE A 151 -5.76 19.56 -26.08
N VAL A 152 -5.56 19.01 -24.88
CA VAL A 152 -6.45 19.15 -23.73
C VAL A 152 -5.66 19.81 -22.61
N ASP A 153 -6.25 20.83 -21.99
CA ASP A 153 -5.65 21.58 -20.89
C ASP A 153 -5.32 20.67 -19.70
N TYR A 154 -4.22 20.99 -19.00
CA TYR A 154 -3.79 20.25 -17.82
C TYR A 154 -4.88 20.17 -16.75
N ASP A 155 -5.56 21.29 -16.46
CA ASP A 155 -6.55 21.34 -15.38
C ASP A 155 -7.72 20.41 -15.67
N ILE A 156 -8.14 20.33 -16.94
CA ILE A 156 -9.19 19.40 -17.38
C ILE A 156 -8.75 17.96 -17.13
N LYS A 157 -7.55 17.56 -17.60
CA LYS A 157 -7.03 16.20 -17.39
C LYS A 157 -6.94 15.85 -15.91
N PHE A 158 -6.46 16.79 -15.09
CA PHE A 158 -6.32 16.59 -13.66
C PHE A 158 -7.68 16.38 -12.98
N PHE A 159 -8.67 17.23 -13.27
CA PHE A 159 -9.99 17.08 -12.65
C PHE A 159 -10.81 15.92 -13.23
N ASP A 160 -10.57 15.51 -14.48
CA ASP A 160 -11.12 14.26 -15.02
C ASP A 160 -10.61 13.05 -14.23
N MET A 161 -9.29 12.98 -13.98
CA MET A 161 -8.69 11.87 -13.21
C MET A 161 -9.13 11.90 -11.75
N LYS A 162 -9.23 13.08 -11.16
CA LYS A 162 -9.75 13.24 -9.80
C LYS A 162 -11.21 12.81 -9.68
N LEU A 163 -12.06 13.18 -10.65
CA LEU A 163 -13.46 12.75 -10.70
C LEU A 163 -13.55 11.23 -10.88
N LEU A 164 -12.79 10.67 -11.82
CA LEU A 164 -12.74 9.22 -12.06
C LEU A 164 -12.23 8.46 -10.82
N PHE A 165 -11.24 9.00 -10.11
CA PHE A 165 -10.76 8.45 -8.84
C PHE A 165 -11.87 8.44 -7.80
N LEU A 166 -12.58 9.56 -7.60
CA LEU A 166 -13.69 9.63 -6.64
C LEU A 166 -14.81 8.65 -6.98
N ILE A 167 -15.23 8.59 -8.24
CA ILE A 167 -16.28 7.66 -8.70
C ILE A 167 -15.85 6.20 -8.46
N THR A 168 -14.63 5.83 -8.85
CA THR A 168 -14.14 4.45 -8.68
C THR A 168 -13.84 4.10 -7.22
N ALA A 169 -13.44 5.06 -6.39
CA ALA A 169 -13.20 4.86 -4.96
C ALA A 169 -14.51 4.62 -4.19
N LEU A 170 -15.50 5.48 -4.42
CA LEU A 170 -16.75 5.52 -3.67
C LEU A 170 -17.83 4.57 -4.21
N THR A 171 -17.73 4.15 -5.47
CA THR A 171 -18.71 3.26 -6.10
C THR A 171 -18.02 2.05 -6.75
N PRO A 172 -17.79 0.95 -5.99
CA PRO A 172 -17.05 -0.22 -6.47
C PRO A 172 -17.61 -0.83 -7.77
N ASN A 173 -18.93 -0.79 -7.96
CA ASN A 173 -19.58 -1.30 -9.17
C ASN A 173 -19.13 -0.57 -10.45
N VAL A 174 -18.72 0.71 -10.35
CA VAL A 174 -18.20 1.47 -11.50
C VAL A 174 -16.84 0.94 -11.96
N ARG A 175 -16.05 0.28 -11.09
CA ARG A 175 -14.73 -0.24 -11.46
C ARG A 175 -14.81 -1.28 -12.57
N ILE A 176 -15.86 -2.11 -12.58
CA ILE A 176 -16.12 -3.07 -13.65
C ILE A 176 -16.46 -2.31 -14.93
N LYS A 177 -17.39 -1.34 -14.86
CA LYS A 177 -17.73 -0.47 -15.99
C LYS A 177 -16.48 0.19 -16.61
N VAL A 178 -15.56 0.71 -15.80
CA VAL A 178 -14.31 1.31 -16.31
C VAL A 178 -13.43 0.30 -17.04
N ARG A 179 -13.35 -0.94 -16.54
CA ARG A 179 -12.59 -2.02 -17.19
C ARG A 179 -13.23 -2.44 -18.52
N ASP A 180 -14.55 -2.61 -18.55
CA ASP A 180 -15.31 -2.98 -19.76
C ASP A 180 -15.17 -1.95 -20.90
N PHE A 181 -14.84 -0.70 -20.58
CA PHE A 181 -14.57 0.38 -21.54
C PHE A 181 -13.07 0.59 -21.81
N ASP A 182 -12.24 -0.44 -21.67
CA ASP A 182 -10.78 -0.42 -21.88
C ASP A 182 -10.05 0.64 -21.02
N GLY A 183 -10.64 1.05 -19.89
CA GLY A 183 -10.13 2.15 -19.09
C GLY A 183 -8.71 1.90 -18.57
N LEU A 184 -8.38 0.65 -18.25
CA LEU A 184 -7.02 0.27 -17.84
C LEU A 184 -6.01 0.52 -18.98
N VAL A 185 -6.34 0.14 -20.21
CA VAL A 185 -5.50 0.36 -21.39
C VAL A 185 -5.25 1.85 -21.60
N TYR A 186 -6.31 2.68 -21.64
CA TYR A 186 -6.17 4.12 -21.87
C TYR A 186 -5.36 4.83 -20.78
N LEU A 187 -5.50 4.42 -19.52
CA LEU A 187 -4.73 4.99 -18.41
C LEU A 187 -3.25 4.62 -18.51
N VAL A 188 -2.94 3.36 -18.84
CA VAL A 188 -1.55 2.90 -19.06
C VAL A 188 -0.92 3.62 -20.25
N GLU A 189 -1.63 3.76 -21.36
CA GLU A 189 -1.15 4.52 -22.53
C GLU A 189 -0.94 6.01 -22.22
N THR A 190 -1.73 6.58 -21.30
CA THR A 190 -1.55 7.97 -20.87
C THR A 190 -0.24 8.13 -20.10
N LEU A 191 0.09 7.18 -19.21
CA LEU A 191 1.38 7.17 -18.50
C LEU A 191 2.55 7.03 -19.49
N ASP A 192 2.44 6.12 -20.48
CA ASP A 192 3.42 5.97 -21.56
C ASP A 192 3.65 7.29 -22.33
N LEU A 193 2.58 8.00 -22.66
CA LEU A 193 2.67 9.27 -23.38
C LEU A 193 3.34 10.34 -22.52
N MET A 194 3.04 10.40 -21.22
CA MET A 194 3.69 11.33 -20.29
C MET A 194 5.20 11.05 -20.18
N MET A 195 5.61 9.78 -20.06
CA MET A 195 7.02 9.39 -20.06
C MET A 195 7.75 9.78 -21.36
N LYS A 196 7.09 9.62 -22.52
CA LYS A 196 7.67 10.00 -23.83
C LYS A 196 7.86 11.51 -24.00
N ASN A 197 6.99 12.30 -23.37
CA ASN A 197 7.04 13.77 -23.45
C ASN A 197 7.99 14.38 -22.41
N ALA A 198 8.30 13.64 -21.33
CA ALA A 198 9.20 14.10 -20.29
C ALA A 198 10.63 14.26 -20.81
N THR A 199 11.24 15.39 -20.51
CA THR A 199 12.63 15.70 -20.88
C THR A 199 13.59 15.23 -19.80
N ALA A 200 14.69 14.60 -20.19
CA ALA A 200 15.77 14.22 -19.27
C ALA A 200 15.35 13.30 -18.10
N LYS A 201 14.30 12.50 -18.28
CA LYS A 201 13.74 11.60 -17.24
C LYS A 201 13.32 12.31 -15.94
N GLU A 202 12.95 13.58 -16.03
CA GLU A 202 12.40 14.34 -14.92
C GLU A 202 10.96 14.74 -15.20
N PHE A 203 10.11 14.63 -14.19
CA PHE A 203 8.74 15.16 -14.23
C PHE A 203 8.62 16.48 -13.49
N GLU A 204 7.81 17.38 -14.03
CA GLU A 204 7.37 18.58 -13.34
C GLU A 204 6.32 18.27 -12.26
N GLN A 205 6.14 19.18 -11.30
CA GLN A 205 5.20 18.97 -10.20
C GLN A 205 3.76 18.76 -10.69
N GLN A 206 3.35 19.46 -11.75
CA GLN A 206 2.03 19.28 -12.36
C GLN A 206 1.88 17.86 -12.93
N GLU A 207 2.89 17.38 -13.65
CA GLU A 207 2.89 16.03 -14.22
C GLU A 207 2.84 14.96 -13.12
N ILE A 208 3.62 15.12 -12.05
CA ILE A 208 3.59 14.22 -10.88
C ILE A 208 2.19 14.18 -10.25
N ASN A 209 1.53 15.33 -10.09
CA ASN A 209 0.19 15.39 -9.53
C ASN A 209 -0.82 14.61 -10.40
N LEU A 210 -0.73 14.76 -11.73
CA LEU A 210 -1.60 14.02 -12.66
C LEU A 210 -1.29 12.52 -12.65
N ILE A 211 -0.01 12.13 -12.66
CA ILE A 211 0.40 10.72 -12.56
C ILE A 211 -0.12 10.10 -11.27
N ASN A 212 -0.03 10.81 -10.15
CA ASN A 212 -0.57 10.34 -8.87
C ASN A 212 -2.08 10.08 -8.93
N GLU A 213 -2.87 10.95 -9.58
CA GLU A 213 -4.30 10.70 -9.77
C GLU A 213 -4.55 9.50 -10.69
N ILE A 214 -3.79 9.34 -11.78
CA ILE A 214 -3.88 8.17 -12.67
C ILE A 214 -3.57 6.87 -11.91
N LEU A 215 -2.47 6.85 -11.14
CA LEU A 215 -2.08 5.68 -10.33
C LEU A 215 -3.15 5.31 -9.29
N LYS A 216 -3.82 6.30 -8.69
CA LYS A 216 -4.94 6.05 -7.75
C LYS A 216 -6.15 5.45 -8.45
N VAL A 217 -6.48 5.90 -9.67
CA VAL A 217 -7.55 5.29 -10.48
C VAL A 217 -7.17 3.84 -10.84
N LEU A 218 -5.94 3.62 -11.33
CA LEU A 218 -5.42 2.30 -11.65
C LEU A 218 -5.47 1.37 -10.43
N PHE A 219 -5.13 1.87 -9.25
CA PHE A 219 -5.24 1.12 -8.00
C PHE A 219 -6.68 0.67 -7.76
N ASN A 220 -7.65 1.58 -7.86
CA ASN A 220 -9.06 1.25 -7.62
C ASN A 220 -9.59 0.18 -8.58
N ILE A 221 -9.28 0.29 -9.88
CA ILE A 221 -9.80 -0.64 -10.89
C ILE A 221 -9.08 -2.00 -10.90
N THR A 222 -7.86 -2.08 -10.37
CA THR A 222 -7.10 -3.34 -10.23
C THR A 222 -7.40 -4.09 -8.94
N VAL A 223 -8.15 -3.51 -7.99
CA VAL A 223 -8.58 -4.24 -6.79
C VAL A 223 -9.45 -5.43 -7.22
N SER A 224 -8.92 -6.63 -7.04
CA SER A 224 -9.65 -7.88 -7.33
C SER A 224 -10.89 -7.99 -6.45
N GLY A 225 -12.05 -8.25 -7.05
CA GLY A 225 -13.27 -8.56 -6.32
C GLY A 225 -13.21 -9.98 -5.72
N PRO A 226 -14.07 -10.31 -4.74
CA PRO A 226 -14.11 -11.64 -4.12
C PRO A 226 -14.54 -12.78 -5.06
N THR A 227 -14.85 -12.49 -6.33
CA THR A 227 -15.44 -13.42 -7.31
C THR A 227 -14.57 -13.62 -8.55
N ASN A 228 -13.25 -13.45 -8.46
CA ASN A 228 -12.36 -13.74 -9.59
C ASN A 228 -12.20 -15.27 -9.74
N VAL A 229 -13.19 -15.86 -10.41
CA VAL A 229 -13.10 -17.12 -11.12
C VAL A 229 -12.33 -16.80 -12.39
N ASP A 230 -11.07 -17.22 -12.46
CA ASP A 230 -10.15 -17.18 -13.61
C ASP A 230 -10.00 -15.79 -14.28
N SER A 231 -8.80 -15.18 -14.18
CA SER A 231 -8.47 -14.02 -15.00
C SER A 231 -8.60 -14.40 -16.47
N ASP A 232 -9.35 -13.61 -17.25
CA ASP A 232 -9.32 -13.74 -18.71
C ASP A 232 -7.89 -13.46 -19.20
N ASP A 233 -7.41 -14.21 -20.21
CA ASP A 233 -6.04 -14.09 -20.74
C ASP A 233 -5.70 -12.63 -21.15
N ASP A 234 -6.70 -11.87 -21.60
CA ASP A 234 -6.56 -10.46 -21.99
C ASP A 234 -6.29 -9.54 -20.78
N ASP A 235 -6.96 -9.79 -19.65
CA ASP A 235 -6.75 -9.03 -18.40
C ASP A 235 -5.31 -9.23 -17.87
N ASP A 236 -4.80 -10.46 -17.94
CA ASP A 236 -3.43 -10.76 -17.53
C ASP A 236 -2.39 -10.07 -18.44
N GLN A 237 -2.62 -10.02 -19.76
CA GLN A 237 -1.75 -9.28 -20.68
C GLN A 237 -1.72 -7.78 -20.36
N HIS A 238 -2.87 -7.20 -20.03
CA HIS A 238 -2.95 -5.80 -19.66
C HIS A 238 -2.25 -5.49 -18.33
N LEU A 239 -2.31 -6.40 -17.35
CA LEU A 239 -1.58 -6.28 -16.08
C LEU A 239 -0.06 -6.44 -16.26
N GLN A 240 0.39 -7.31 -17.16
CA GLN A 240 1.81 -7.39 -17.55
C GLN A 240 2.28 -6.07 -18.18
N ARG A 241 1.50 -5.51 -19.11
CA ARG A 241 1.81 -4.20 -19.72
C ARG A 241 1.89 -3.11 -18.65
N LEU A 242 0.97 -3.10 -17.68
CA LEU A 242 1.01 -2.17 -16.57
C LEU A 242 2.29 -2.34 -15.73
N ALA A 243 2.72 -3.58 -15.45
CA ALA A 243 3.97 -3.82 -14.74
C ALA A 243 5.20 -3.24 -15.46
N ILE A 244 5.29 -3.39 -16.79
CA ILE A 244 6.34 -2.75 -17.62
C ILE A 244 6.31 -1.23 -17.47
N VAL A 245 5.13 -0.62 -17.58
CA VAL A 245 4.98 0.84 -17.44
C VAL A 245 5.36 1.31 -16.04
N LEU A 246 5.05 0.54 -15.00
CA LEU A 246 5.45 0.86 -13.63
C LEU A 246 6.96 0.73 -13.42
N HIS A 247 7.61 -0.25 -14.05
CA HIS A 247 9.07 -0.34 -14.07
C HIS A 247 9.68 0.91 -14.70
N ASP A 248 9.21 1.29 -15.89
CA ASP A 248 9.75 2.42 -16.63
C ASP A 248 9.53 3.73 -15.87
N LEU A 249 8.37 3.88 -15.21
CA LEU A 249 8.05 4.99 -14.33
C LEU A 249 9.08 5.13 -13.19
N LEU A 250 9.51 4.03 -12.56
CA LEU A 250 10.54 4.06 -11.50
C LEU A 250 11.91 4.57 -11.96
N LEU A 251 12.17 4.69 -13.27
CA LEU A 251 13.39 5.29 -13.83
C LEU A 251 13.33 6.82 -13.88
N PHE A 252 12.19 7.43 -13.61
CA PHE A 252 12.01 8.89 -13.63
C PHE A 252 12.12 9.48 -12.22
N GLU A 253 12.71 10.68 -12.15
CA GLU A 253 12.83 11.42 -10.90
C GLU A 253 11.84 12.60 -10.84
N SER A 254 11.50 13.01 -9.62
CA SER A 254 10.72 14.24 -9.38
C SER A 254 11.64 15.31 -8.81
N LYS A 255 11.47 16.56 -9.27
CA LYS A 255 12.20 17.72 -8.73
C LYS A 255 11.93 17.98 -7.25
N SER A 256 10.79 17.50 -6.74
CA SER A 256 10.40 17.63 -5.33
C SER A 256 10.58 16.32 -4.59
N LYS A 257 11.29 16.35 -3.46
CA LYS A 257 11.48 15.17 -2.60
C LYS A 257 10.16 14.61 -2.08
N ASP A 258 9.23 15.47 -1.69
CA ASP A 258 7.93 15.07 -1.16
C ASP A 258 7.06 14.45 -2.27
N GLY A 259 7.10 15.04 -3.47
CA GLY A 259 6.42 14.50 -4.64
C GLY A 259 6.97 13.15 -5.08
N HIS A 260 8.30 12.96 -4.97
CA HIS A 260 8.96 11.69 -5.28
C HIS A 260 8.54 10.56 -4.32
N GLU A 261 8.40 10.85 -3.02
CA GLU A 261 7.94 9.86 -2.06
C GLU A 261 6.46 9.48 -2.24
N GLU A 262 5.57 10.45 -2.49
CA GLU A 262 4.15 10.18 -2.76
C GLU A 262 4.00 9.33 -4.03
N TYR A 263 4.75 9.67 -5.07
CA TYR A 263 4.81 8.96 -6.34
C TYR A 263 5.21 7.48 -6.15
N HIS A 264 6.33 7.21 -5.47
CA HIS A 264 6.74 5.84 -5.15
C HIS A 264 5.72 5.12 -4.26
N SER A 265 5.09 5.82 -3.33
CA SER A 265 4.03 5.24 -2.49
C SER A 265 2.83 4.78 -3.32
N ASN A 266 2.40 5.56 -4.32
CA ASN A 266 1.28 5.19 -5.19
C ASN A 266 1.64 4.02 -6.11
N ILE A 267 2.87 3.96 -6.63
CA ILE A 267 3.36 2.80 -7.41
C ILE A 267 3.36 1.53 -6.55
N VAL A 268 3.93 1.61 -5.35
CA VAL A 268 3.98 0.46 -4.42
C VAL A 268 2.57 -0.02 -4.06
N ASN A 269 1.64 0.90 -3.80
CA ASN A 269 0.24 0.56 -3.55
C ASN A 269 -0.40 -0.15 -4.76
N LEU A 270 -0.19 0.35 -5.98
CA LEU A 270 -0.71 -0.30 -7.19
C LEU A 270 -0.15 -1.72 -7.36
N LEU A 271 1.15 -1.90 -7.15
CA LEU A 271 1.81 -3.20 -7.24
C LEU A 271 1.25 -4.25 -6.27
N THR A 272 0.62 -3.85 -5.15
CA THR A 272 -0.02 -4.83 -4.25
C THR A 272 -1.17 -5.58 -4.93
N ASN A 273 -1.82 -4.98 -5.92
CA ASN A 273 -2.93 -5.59 -6.65
C ASN A 273 -2.46 -6.46 -7.82
N ILE A 274 -1.22 -6.25 -8.30
CA ILE A 274 -0.67 -6.97 -9.46
C ILE A 274 -0.33 -8.43 -9.09
N PRO A 275 -0.69 -9.42 -9.94
CA PRO A 275 -0.34 -10.82 -9.74
C PRO A 275 1.18 -11.06 -9.71
N ILE A 276 1.62 -12.09 -8.98
CA ILE A 276 3.06 -12.38 -8.79
C ILE A 276 3.76 -12.70 -10.12
N HIS A 277 3.09 -13.35 -11.07
CA HIS A 277 3.71 -13.71 -12.34
C HIS A 277 4.12 -12.49 -13.19
N CYS A 278 3.40 -11.36 -13.07
CA CYS A 278 3.70 -10.09 -13.74
C CYS A 278 4.95 -9.39 -13.16
N TYR A 279 5.43 -9.76 -11.98
CA TYR A 279 6.62 -9.13 -11.37
C TYR A 279 7.92 -9.48 -12.12
N THR A 280 7.89 -10.46 -13.02
CA THR A 280 9.00 -10.75 -13.93
C THR A 280 9.33 -9.54 -14.82
N GLU A 281 8.33 -8.76 -15.21
CA GLU A 281 8.47 -7.55 -16.02
C GLU A 281 9.13 -6.38 -15.27
N LEU A 282 9.14 -6.40 -13.93
CA LEU A 282 9.82 -5.38 -13.12
C LEU A 282 11.34 -5.53 -13.09
N VAL A 283 11.85 -6.69 -13.55
CA VAL A 283 13.26 -7.04 -13.48
C VAL A 283 13.66 -7.69 -14.82
N PRO A 284 13.65 -6.92 -15.92
CA PRO A 284 13.98 -7.43 -17.24
C PRO A 284 15.45 -7.88 -17.32
N MET A 285 15.74 -8.75 -18.29
CA MET A 285 17.12 -9.16 -18.57
C MET A 285 17.91 -7.96 -19.10
N ALA A 286 19.08 -7.71 -18.51
CA ALA A 286 19.94 -6.61 -18.89
C ALA A 286 20.52 -6.82 -20.31
N THR A 287 20.45 -5.79 -21.13
CA THR A 287 20.98 -5.74 -22.49
C THR A 287 21.96 -4.58 -22.61
N ASP A 288 22.72 -4.48 -23.70
CA ASP A 288 23.63 -3.34 -23.89
C ASP A 288 22.90 -1.97 -23.89
N ASP A 289 21.58 -1.98 -24.11
CA ASP A 289 20.68 -0.83 -24.06
C ASP A 289 19.97 -0.63 -22.70
N THR A 290 20.29 -1.42 -21.66
CA THR A 290 19.66 -1.21 -20.33
C THR A 290 19.94 0.20 -19.84
N GLN A 291 18.87 0.92 -19.51
CA GLN A 291 18.96 2.32 -19.14
C GLN A 291 19.42 2.51 -17.68
N SER A 292 19.36 1.46 -16.86
CA SER A 292 19.88 1.47 -15.49
C SER A 292 21.33 0.94 -15.47
N ASN A 293 22.17 1.53 -14.63
CA ASN A 293 23.55 1.04 -14.40
C ASN A 293 23.59 -0.07 -13.34
N GLU A 294 22.44 -0.51 -12.83
CA GLU A 294 22.33 -1.39 -11.68
C GLU A 294 21.91 -2.79 -12.12
N THR A 295 22.89 -3.63 -12.44
CA THR A 295 22.65 -5.01 -12.86
C THR A 295 23.12 -6.03 -11.81
N PHE A 296 22.37 -7.12 -11.65
CA PHE A 296 22.77 -8.29 -10.85
C PHE A 296 22.48 -9.56 -11.63
N GLU A 297 23.50 -10.39 -11.86
CA GLU A 297 23.37 -11.66 -12.61
C GLU A 297 22.74 -11.50 -14.01
N ASN A 298 23.06 -10.40 -14.71
CA ASN A 298 22.50 -10.01 -16.01
C ASN A 298 21.01 -9.61 -15.98
N TYR A 299 20.49 -9.18 -14.83
CA TYR A 299 19.14 -8.62 -14.70
C TYR A 299 19.19 -7.18 -14.19
N ASP A 300 18.29 -6.32 -14.68
CA ASP A 300 18.10 -4.96 -14.17
C ASP A 300 17.40 -5.01 -12.80
N ILE A 301 18.09 -4.54 -11.76
CA ILE A 301 17.60 -4.58 -10.37
C ILE A 301 17.19 -3.19 -9.84
N HIS A 302 17.11 -2.18 -10.71
CA HIS A 302 16.78 -0.80 -10.33
C HIS A 302 15.47 -0.72 -9.54
N ALA A 303 14.39 -1.33 -10.03
CA ALA A 303 13.10 -1.34 -9.35
C ALA A 303 13.20 -1.93 -7.92
N ILE A 304 13.96 -3.01 -7.76
CA ILE A 304 14.17 -3.65 -6.46
C ILE A 304 14.99 -2.76 -5.53
N ASN A 305 15.98 -2.03 -6.05
CA ASN A 305 16.74 -1.05 -5.28
C ASN A 305 15.85 0.09 -4.79
N VAL A 306 14.97 0.62 -5.65
CA VAL A 306 13.99 1.64 -5.25
C VAL A 306 13.10 1.10 -4.13
N PHE A 307 12.61 -0.14 -4.22
CA PHE A 307 11.78 -0.74 -3.15
C PHE A 307 12.54 -0.92 -1.83
N LEU A 308 13.80 -1.36 -1.89
CA LEU A 308 14.64 -1.53 -0.68
C LEU A 308 14.95 -0.17 -0.03
N GLN A 309 15.27 0.85 -0.82
CA GLN A 309 15.50 2.21 -0.33
C GLN A 309 14.21 2.80 0.25
N PHE A 310 13.07 2.59 -0.40
CA PHE A 310 11.77 3.03 0.10
C PHE A 310 11.43 2.36 1.44
N LEU A 311 11.67 1.05 1.58
CA LEU A 311 11.52 0.35 2.86
C LEU A 311 12.44 0.95 3.93
N GLU A 312 13.72 1.19 3.60
CA GLU A 312 14.68 1.77 4.54
C GLU A 312 14.26 3.17 5.01
N ILE A 313 13.78 4.03 4.11
CA ILE A 313 13.24 5.35 4.45
C ILE A 313 12.06 5.21 5.42
N LYS A 314 11.10 4.33 5.15
CA LYS A 314 9.93 4.11 6.04
C LYS A 314 10.36 3.57 7.41
N LEU A 315 11.28 2.60 7.46
CA LEU A 315 11.80 2.06 8.72
C LEU A 315 12.55 3.12 9.53
N ASN A 316 13.35 3.97 8.87
CA ASN A 316 14.03 5.10 9.52
C ASN A 316 13.05 6.17 10.04
N LYS A 317 11.93 6.42 9.37
CA LYS A 317 10.87 7.29 9.90
C LYS A 317 10.17 6.70 11.14
N ILE A 318 10.14 5.37 11.28
CA ILE A 318 9.50 4.69 12.40
C ILE A 318 10.44 4.57 13.61
N PHE A 319 11.70 4.17 13.37
CA PHE A 319 12.66 3.81 14.43
C PHE A 319 13.83 4.79 14.57
N GLY A 320 13.93 5.78 13.68
CA GLY A 320 14.99 6.78 13.70
C GLY A 320 14.80 7.86 14.78
N PRO A 321 15.70 8.86 14.80
CA PRO A 321 15.72 9.89 15.84
C PRO A 321 14.49 10.80 15.85
N ILE A 322 13.83 10.97 14.70
CA ILE A 322 12.59 11.75 14.54
C ILE A 322 11.47 10.77 14.16
N ALA A 323 11.07 9.94 15.11
CA ALA A 323 10.10 8.87 14.89
C ALA A 323 8.67 9.40 14.74
N SER A 324 8.04 9.20 13.58
CA SER A 324 6.60 9.47 13.38
C SER A 324 5.71 8.36 13.94
N LYS A 325 6.28 7.14 14.13
CA LYS A 325 5.57 5.92 14.54
C LYS A 325 4.36 5.58 13.64
N ASP A 326 4.41 5.99 12.38
CA ASP A 326 3.38 5.65 11.39
C ASP A 326 3.68 4.28 10.77
N TYR A 327 3.19 3.23 11.42
CA TYR A 327 3.39 1.84 11.00
C TYR A 327 2.47 1.43 9.84
N ASP A 328 1.39 2.17 9.58
CA ASP A 328 0.33 1.81 8.64
C ASP A 328 0.79 1.88 7.17
N GLN A 329 1.93 2.53 6.92
CA GLN A 329 2.53 2.65 5.59
C GLN A 329 3.49 1.51 5.22
N LEU A 330 3.82 0.59 6.15
CA LEU A 330 4.70 -0.54 5.89
C LEU A 330 4.08 -1.71 5.11
N PRO A 331 2.80 -2.09 5.33
CA PRO A 331 2.24 -3.28 4.70
C PRO A 331 2.33 -3.31 3.16
N PRO A 332 2.09 -2.21 2.42
CA PRO A 332 2.21 -2.23 0.96
C PRO A 332 3.61 -2.58 0.47
N ILE A 333 4.65 -1.93 1.00
CA ILE A 333 6.03 -2.19 0.59
C ILE A 333 6.50 -3.59 0.98
N LEU A 334 6.12 -4.08 2.16
CA LEU A 334 6.41 -5.46 2.56
C LEU A 334 5.74 -6.46 1.61
N THR A 335 4.50 -6.21 1.22
CA THR A 335 3.76 -7.06 0.27
C THR A 335 4.43 -7.11 -1.09
N VAL A 336 4.81 -5.95 -1.65
CA VAL A 336 5.53 -5.85 -2.94
C VAL A 336 6.86 -6.60 -2.86
N LEU A 337 7.64 -6.42 -1.79
CA LEU A 337 8.90 -7.15 -1.62
C LEU A 337 8.69 -8.66 -1.52
N ILE A 338 7.69 -9.13 -0.75
CA ILE A 338 7.35 -10.57 -0.66
C ILE A 338 7.00 -11.13 -2.03
N LYS A 339 6.13 -10.45 -2.79
CA LYS A 339 5.77 -10.86 -4.15
C LYS A 339 6.99 -10.90 -5.07
N SER A 340 7.85 -9.89 -4.99
CA SER A 340 9.09 -9.80 -5.78
C SER A 340 10.06 -10.96 -5.49
N VAL A 341 10.34 -11.25 -4.21
CA VAL A 341 11.28 -12.34 -3.84
C VAL A 341 10.71 -13.75 -4.05
N ARG A 342 9.39 -13.87 -4.16
CA ARG A 342 8.71 -15.12 -4.56
C ARG A 342 8.73 -15.33 -6.06
N CYS A 343 8.60 -14.26 -6.83
CA CYS A 343 8.54 -14.30 -8.29
C CYS A 343 9.80 -14.95 -8.89
N THR A 344 10.99 -14.45 -8.55
CA THR A 344 12.25 -14.95 -9.14
C THR A 344 13.35 -15.20 -8.10
N SER A 345 14.24 -16.14 -8.41
CA SER A 345 15.35 -16.53 -7.53
C SER A 345 16.45 -15.48 -7.45
N HIS A 346 16.73 -14.75 -8.53
CA HIS A 346 17.74 -13.68 -8.57
C HIS A 346 17.32 -12.49 -7.70
N ILE A 347 16.05 -12.06 -7.75
CA ILE A 347 15.52 -11.00 -6.85
C ILE A 347 15.70 -11.42 -5.40
N ARG A 348 15.32 -12.67 -5.06
CA ARG A 348 15.46 -13.19 -3.69
C ARG A 348 16.90 -13.19 -3.21
N ARG A 349 17.86 -13.61 -4.05
CA ARG A 349 19.29 -13.59 -3.70
C ARG A 349 19.80 -12.17 -3.50
N TYR A 350 19.44 -11.27 -4.41
CA TYR A 350 19.81 -9.86 -4.30
C TYR A 350 19.26 -9.21 -3.03
N ALA A 351 17.95 -9.34 -2.79
CA ALA A 351 17.28 -8.83 -1.59
C ALA A 351 17.84 -9.46 -0.31
N ARG A 352 18.20 -10.76 -0.33
CA ARG A 352 18.87 -11.43 0.80
C ARG A 352 20.22 -10.78 1.11
N VAL A 353 21.05 -10.49 0.11
CA VAL A 353 22.36 -9.85 0.34
C VAL A 353 22.20 -8.48 0.99
N LYS A 354 21.16 -7.72 0.63
CA LYS A 354 20.88 -6.39 1.17
C LYS A 354 20.23 -6.42 2.57
N ILE A 355 19.22 -7.28 2.77
CA ILE A 355 18.45 -7.35 4.01
C ILE A 355 19.14 -8.24 5.05
N LEU A 356 19.66 -9.39 4.65
CA LEU A 356 20.26 -10.43 5.51
C LEU A 356 21.72 -10.73 5.09
N PRO A 357 22.63 -9.74 5.16
CA PRO A 357 24.03 -9.95 4.78
C PRO A 357 24.69 -11.03 5.66
N PRO A 358 25.72 -11.74 5.17
CA PRO A 358 26.47 -12.72 5.95
C PRO A 358 26.91 -12.15 7.31
N LEU A 359 26.63 -12.89 8.39
CA LEU A 359 26.79 -12.42 9.76
C LEU A 359 28.28 -12.28 10.10
N ARG A 360 28.74 -11.08 10.43
CA ARG A 360 30.10 -10.84 10.94
C ARG A 360 30.11 -10.58 12.44
N ASP A 361 29.22 -9.68 12.90
CA ASP A 361 29.00 -9.43 14.32
C ASP A 361 27.82 -10.25 14.84
N VAL A 362 28.12 -11.19 15.73
CA VAL A 362 27.13 -12.04 16.42
C VAL A 362 27.03 -11.74 17.91
N LYS A 363 27.67 -10.67 18.41
CA LYS A 363 27.66 -10.35 19.84
C LYS A 363 26.40 -9.61 20.27
N LYS A 364 25.85 -8.79 19.38
CA LYS A 364 24.60 -8.05 19.62
C LYS A 364 23.39 -8.88 19.25
N ARG A 365 22.24 -8.59 19.86
CA ARG A 365 20.99 -9.27 19.53
C ARG A 365 20.53 -8.91 18.11
N PRO A 366 19.83 -9.81 17.40
CA PRO A 366 19.32 -9.54 16.06
C PRO A 366 18.46 -8.27 15.96
N GLU A 367 17.69 -7.94 17.00
CA GLU A 367 16.86 -6.75 17.08
C GLU A 367 17.62 -5.46 17.47
N GLU A 368 18.90 -5.53 17.85
CA GLU A 368 19.71 -4.39 18.28
C GLU A 368 20.55 -3.83 17.12
N GLY A 369 20.35 -2.55 16.76
CA GLY A 369 21.08 -1.87 15.68
C GLY A 369 20.23 -0.96 14.80
N THR A 370 20.76 -0.50 13.68
CA THR A 370 20.08 0.45 12.78
C THR A 370 19.98 -0.06 11.34
N THR A 371 20.29 -1.32 11.10
CA THR A 371 20.16 -1.93 9.78
C THR A 371 18.71 -2.38 9.53
N ILE A 372 18.34 -2.58 8.24
CA ILE A 372 17.04 -3.14 7.86
C ILE A 372 16.77 -4.45 8.61
N ARG A 373 17.76 -5.37 8.69
CA ARG A 373 17.66 -6.60 9.49
C ARG A 373 17.19 -6.33 10.90
N ASN A 374 17.82 -5.37 11.58
CA ASN A 374 17.53 -5.10 12.99
C ASN A 374 16.11 -4.56 13.16
N TYR A 375 15.69 -3.63 12.30
CA TYR A 375 14.34 -3.09 12.32
C TYR A 375 13.29 -4.15 12.04
N LEU A 376 13.51 -5.02 11.04
CA LEU A 376 12.62 -6.14 10.76
C LEU A 376 12.57 -7.14 11.93
N CYS A 377 13.71 -7.45 12.58
CA CYS A 377 13.73 -8.34 13.76
C CYS A 377 12.90 -7.77 14.92
N ARG A 378 12.90 -6.45 15.14
CA ARG A 378 11.99 -5.81 16.13
C ARG A 378 10.52 -5.95 15.77
N LEU A 379 10.21 -5.85 14.47
CA LEU A 379 8.83 -5.93 13.98
C LEU A 379 8.25 -7.35 14.10
N LEU A 380 9.06 -8.40 14.20
CA LEU A 380 8.59 -9.77 14.44
C LEU A 380 7.78 -9.89 15.74
N THR A 381 8.12 -9.12 16.76
CA THR A 381 7.43 -9.12 18.05
C THR A 381 6.50 -7.90 18.22
N TYR A 382 6.17 -7.20 17.13
CA TYR A 382 5.28 -6.04 17.17
C TYR A 382 3.81 -6.48 17.39
N PRO A 383 3.00 -5.73 18.17
CA PRO A 383 1.63 -6.14 18.52
C PRO A 383 0.67 -6.30 17.34
N SER A 384 0.86 -5.55 16.25
CA SER A 384 0.03 -5.72 15.05
C SER A 384 0.39 -7.00 14.32
N THR A 385 -0.54 -7.95 14.31
CA THR A 385 -0.38 -9.24 13.63
C THR A 385 -0.15 -9.08 12.13
N GLN A 386 -0.79 -8.08 11.50
CA GLN A 386 -0.61 -7.83 10.07
C GLN A 386 0.85 -7.53 9.72
N ILE A 387 1.52 -6.68 10.51
CA ILE A 387 2.90 -6.29 10.24
C ILE A 387 3.86 -7.41 10.63
N SER A 388 3.68 -8.01 11.81
CA SER A 388 4.55 -9.10 12.25
C SER A 388 4.46 -10.32 11.33
N ASP A 389 3.27 -10.66 10.83
CA ASP A 389 3.07 -11.72 9.83
C ASP A 389 3.76 -11.41 8.50
N LEU A 390 3.62 -10.18 7.97
CA LEU A 390 4.28 -9.78 6.71
C LEU A 390 5.81 -9.78 6.83
N VAL A 391 6.34 -9.26 7.95
CA VAL A 391 7.79 -9.27 8.19
C VAL A 391 8.31 -10.69 8.35
N ALA A 392 7.60 -11.52 9.09
CA ALA A 392 7.95 -12.93 9.27
C ALA A 392 7.92 -13.70 7.94
N GLU A 393 6.93 -13.43 7.08
CA GLU A 393 6.86 -13.99 5.74
C GLU A 393 8.04 -13.56 4.86
N LEU A 394 8.34 -12.26 4.79
CA LEU A 394 9.46 -11.74 4.01
C LEU A 394 10.78 -12.40 4.42
N LEU A 395 11.07 -12.43 5.72
CA LEU A 395 12.30 -13.03 6.25
C LEU A 395 12.36 -14.54 5.99
N PHE A 396 11.23 -15.24 6.10
CA PHE A 396 11.18 -16.68 5.87
C PHE A 396 11.41 -17.02 4.39
N VAL A 397 10.81 -16.28 3.45
CA VAL A 397 11.04 -16.46 2.01
C VAL A 397 12.51 -16.17 1.66
N LEU A 398 13.10 -15.08 2.18
CA LEU A 398 14.54 -14.79 2.00
C LEU A 398 15.45 -15.91 2.53
N CYS A 399 14.99 -16.63 3.56
CA CYS A 399 15.68 -17.79 4.12
C CYS A 399 15.42 -19.10 3.35
N LYS A 400 14.79 -19.06 2.16
CA LYS A 400 14.33 -20.23 1.39
C LYS A 400 13.39 -21.13 2.22
N GLU A 401 12.58 -20.51 3.07
CA GLU A 401 11.61 -21.20 3.94
C GLU A 401 12.25 -22.26 4.85
N ASN A 402 13.52 -22.01 5.22
CA ASN A 402 14.31 -22.87 6.08
C ASN A 402 14.36 -22.33 7.51
N VAL A 403 13.84 -23.14 8.45
CA VAL A 403 13.77 -22.80 9.88
C VAL A 403 15.16 -22.53 10.47
N GLY A 404 16.16 -23.36 10.18
CA GLY A 404 17.53 -23.19 10.68
C GLY A 404 18.18 -21.89 10.20
N ARG A 405 18.02 -21.55 8.91
CA ARG A 405 18.51 -20.28 8.35
C ARG A 405 17.80 -19.08 8.98
N MET A 406 16.49 -19.16 9.18
CA MET A 406 15.74 -18.09 9.85
C MET A 406 16.25 -17.88 11.28
N ILE A 407 16.40 -18.96 12.07
CA ILE A 407 16.93 -18.89 13.45
C ILE A 407 18.32 -18.24 13.47
N LYS A 408 19.21 -18.59 12.54
CA LYS A 408 20.55 -17.96 12.43
C LYS A 408 20.46 -16.44 12.32
N TYR A 409 19.53 -15.91 11.53
CA TYR A 409 19.42 -14.47 11.28
C TYR A 409 18.55 -13.71 12.27
N THR A 410 17.51 -14.33 12.83
CA THR A 410 16.52 -13.64 13.67
C THR A 410 16.60 -14.01 15.15
N GLY A 411 17.22 -15.14 15.50
CA GLY A 411 17.03 -15.79 16.80
C GLY A 411 15.66 -16.50 16.87
N TYR A 412 15.61 -17.64 17.55
CA TYR A 412 14.38 -18.42 17.70
C TYR A 412 13.32 -17.68 18.51
N GLY A 413 13.69 -16.89 19.52
CA GLY A 413 12.73 -16.13 20.34
C GLY A 413 11.89 -15.15 19.52
N ASN A 414 12.52 -14.41 18.60
CA ASN A 414 11.83 -13.47 17.72
C ASN A 414 10.94 -14.19 16.68
N ALA A 415 11.35 -15.38 16.20
CA ALA A 415 10.63 -16.14 15.18
C ALA A 415 9.63 -17.17 15.75
N ALA A 416 9.60 -17.39 17.06
CA ALA A 416 8.81 -18.45 17.70
C ALA A 416 7.31 -18.33 17.39
N GLY A 417 6.77 -17.11 17.34
CA GLY A 417 5.37 -16.86 16.99
C GLY A 417 5.01 -17.34 15.58
N LEU A 418 5.88 -17.08 14.60
CA LEU A 418 5.72 -17.59 13.23
C LEU A 418 5.74 -19.12 13.22
N PHE A 419 6.73 -19.72 13.88
CA PHE A 419 6.88 -21.18 13.89
C PHE A 419 5.70 -21.86 14.56
N ALA A 420 5.16 -21.30 15.65
CA ALA A 420 3.94 -21.81 16.27
C ALA A 420 2.74 -21.74 15.32
N LYS A 421 2.54 -20.61 14.64
CA LYS A 421 1.42 -20.41 13.71
C LYS A 421 1.48 -21.35 12.50
N ARG A 422 2.68 -21.67 12.02
CA ARG A 422 2.93 -22.54 10.86
C ARG A 422 3.17 -24.01 11.19
N GLY A 423 3.15 -24.41 12.46
CA GLY A 423 3.44 -25.80 12.85
C GLY A 423 4.90 -26.21 12.63
N LEU A 424 5.85 -25.29 12.84
CA LEU A 424 7.29 -25.49 12.60
C LEU A 424 8.13 -25.58 13.89
N LEU A 425 7.50 -25.61 15.08
CA LEU A 425 8.19 -25.59 16.39
C LEU A 425 9.14 -26.77 16.62
N GLY A 426 8.95 -27.89 15.92
CA GLY A 426 9.80 -29.09 16.02
C GLY A 426 10.97 -29.16 15.02
N GLY A 427 11.32 -28.06 14.33
CA GLY A 427 12.35 -28.07 13.30
C GLY A 427 11.95 -28.88 12.06
N ARG A 428 10.64 -29.08 11.85
CA ARG A 428 10.11 -29.80 10.69
C ARG A 428 10.43 -29.05 9.41
N ILE A 429 10.74 -29.82 8.38
CA ILE A 429 10.91 -29.31 7.02
C ILE A 429 9.54 -28.88 6.53
N SER A 430 9.43 -27.62 6.10
CA SER A 430 8.20 -27.16 5.44
C SER A 430 8.08 -27.85 4.07
N GLU A 431 6.88 -28.29 3.70
CA GLU A 431 6.61 -28.95 2.41
C GLU A 431 7.07 -28.09 1.22
N SER A 432 7.00 -26.77 1.36
CA SER A 432 7.45 -25.78 0.36
C SER A 432 8.97 -25.71 0.16
N GLN A 433 9.80 -26.28 1.04
CA GLN A 433 11.26 -26.33 0.84
C GLN A 433 11.64 -27.10 -0.44
N GLN A 434 10.76 -27.97 -0.94
CA GLN A 434 10.96 -28.70 -2.20
C GLN A 434 10.95 -27.79 -3.44
N GLN A 435 10.40 -26.57 -3.35
CA GLN A 435 10.34 -25.60 -4.45
C GLN A 435 11.66 -24.82 -4.66
N TYR A 436 12.64 -24.97 -3.76
CA TYR A 436 13.89 -24.23 -3.80
C TYR A 436 15.07 -25.12 -4.21
N SER A 437 15.92 -24.65 -5.14
CA SER A 437 17.17 -25.35 -5.49
C SER A 437 18.05 -25.56 -4.24
N SER A 438 18.61 -26.77 -4.13
CA SER A 438 19.52 -27.21 -3.09
C SER A 438 20.87 -26.49 -3.11
N ASP A 439 21.15 -25.65 -4.11
CA ASP A 439 22.33 -24.79 -4.16
C ASP A 439 22.35 -23.88 -2.93
N SER A 440 23.05 -24.36 -1.91
CA SER A 440 23.28 -23.65 -0.67
C SER A 440 24.46 -22.72 -0.87
N GLU A 441 24.17 -21.43 -1.02
CA GLU A 441 25.15 -20.40 -0.70
C GLU A 441 25.49 -20.56 0.80
N ASP A 442 26.66 -21.13 1.11
CA ASP A 442 27.22 -21.12 2.46
C ASP A 442 27.40 -19.66 2.86
N SER A 443 26.56 -19.19 3.80
CA SER A 443 26.63 -17.83 4.33
C SER A 443 27.34 -17.76 5.68
N ASP A 444 28.01 -18.85 6.08
CA ASP A 444 28.82 -18.89 7.28
C ASP A 444 30.15 -18.19 7.01
N THR A 445 30.30 -17.02 7.63
CA THR A 445 31.57 -16.29 7.64
C THR A 445 32.55 -16.99 8.57
N GLU A 446 33.85 -16.71 8.41
CA GLU A 446 34.88 -17.27 9.29
C GLU A 446 34.67 -16.81 10.76
N GLU A 447 34.22 -15.58 10.96
CA GLU A 447 33.87 -15.04 12.28
C GLU A 447 32.68 -15.78 12.91
N TYR A 448 31.68 -16.13 12.11
CA TYR A 448 30.52 -16.90 12.55
C TYR A 448 30.92 -18.33 12.95
N LYS A 449 31.75 -19.01 12.13
CA LYS A 449 32.23 -20.37 12.38
C LYS A 449 33.02 -20.48 13.69
N GLN A 450 33.82 -19.48 14.01
CA GLN A 450 34.59 -19.42 15.27
C GLN A 450 33.71 -19.34 16.52
N LEU A 451 32.60 -18.59 16.44
CA LEU A 451 31.71 -18.35 17.57
C LEU A 451 30.51 -19.28 17.63
N LEU A 452 30.33 -20.14 16.61
CA LEU A 452 29.16 -21.02 16.44
C LEU A 452 28.79 -21.78 17.71
N HIS A 453 29.79 -22.34 18.41
CA HIS A 453 29.58 -23.12 19.64
C HIS A 453 29.06 -22.29 20.83
N GLY A 454 29.27 -20.97 20.83
CA GLY A 454 28.83 -20.07 21.89
C GLY A 454 27.58 -19.24 21.56
N ILE A 455 26.97 -19.45 20.39
CA ILE A 455 25.74 -18.75 19.99
C ILE A 455 24.53 -19.43 20.65
N ASN A 456 23.77 -18.66 21.41
CA ASN A 456 22.48 -19.12 21.93
C ASN A 456 21.42 -19.02 20.81
N PRO A 457 20.83 -20.12 20.35
CA PRO A 457 19.85 -20.09 19.24
C PRO A 457 18.55 -19.36 19.61
N VAL A 458 18.20 -19.26 20.91
CA VAL A 458 17.01 -18.54 21.37
C VAL A 458 17.18 -17.04 21.17
N ILE A 459 18.34 -16.51 21.58
CA ILE A 459 18.63 -15.07 21.54
C ILE A 459 19.22 -14.67 20.17
N GLY A 460 19.83 -15.62 19.45
CA GLY A 460 20.47 -15.36 18.16
C GLY A 460 21.79 -14.59 18.26
N CYS A 461 22.41 -14.55 19.44
CA CYS A 461 23.70 -13.91 19.68
C CYS A 461 24.62 -14.79 20.54
N TYR A 462 25.90 -14.46 20.53
CA TYR A 462 26.91 -15.08 21.38
C TYR A 462 26.65 -14.72 22.85
N GLU A 463 26.52 -15.73 23.70
CA GLU A 463 26.55 -15.55 25.16
C GLU A 463 27.91 -16.02 25.68
N PRO A 464 28.63 -15.20 26.47
CA PRO A 464 29.79 -15.70 27.18
C PRO A 464 29.39 -16.87 28.08
N PRO A 465 30.26 -17.87 28.27
CA PRO A 465 29.96 -19.03 29.09
C PRO A 465 29.54 -18.58 30.50
N LYS A 466 28.33 -18.96 30.90
CA LYS A 466 27.81 -18.65 32.25
C LYS A 466 28.58 -19.47 33.28
N ILE A 467 28.90 -18.84 34.40
CA ILE A 467 29.48 -19.53 35.56
C ILE A 467 28.51 -20.61 36.00
N ASN A 468 29.00 -21.82 36.29
CA ASN A 468 28.14 -22.92 36.67
C ASN A 468 27.45 -22.57 38.01
N PRO A 469 26.11 -22.50 38.08
CA PRO A 469 25.40 -22.14 39.31
C PRO A 469 25.69 -23.09 40.48
N PHE A 470 26.16 -24.30 40.19
CA PHE A 470 26.51 -25.33 41.16
C PHE A 470 27.99 -25.31 41.57
N GLU A 471 28.77 -24.36 41.06
CA GLU A 471 30.18 -24.18 41.42
C GLU A 471 30.27 -23.66 42.86
N GLY A 472 30.94 -24.43 43.73
CA GLY A 472 31.04 -24.14 45.16
C GLY A 472 29.94 -24.72 46.06
N MET A 473 28.94 -25.43 45.50
CA MET A 473 27.93 -26.16 46.28
C MET A 473 28.37 -27.61 46.57
N SER A 474 28.09 -28.12 47.78
CA SER A 474 28.27 -29.54 48.11
C SER A 474 27.23 -30.42 47.40
N GLU A 475 27.48 -31.73 47.27
CA GLU A 475 26.52 -32.65 46.64
C GLU A 475 25.15 -32.64 47.36
N GLU A 476 25.15 -32.64 48.69
CA GLU A 476 23.92 -32.52 49.50
C GLU A 476 23.12 -31.25 49.20
N GLN A 477 23.80 -30.12 48.95
CA GLN A 477 23.13 -28.87 48.60
C GLN A 477 22.52 -28.92 47.19
N LYS A 478 23.19 -29.60 46.26
CA LYS A 478 22.67 -29.80 44.90
C LYS A 478 21.41 -30.68 44.92
N GLU A 479 21.43 -31.75 45.71
CA GLU A 479 20.27 -32.63 45.89
C GLU A 479 19.10 -31.88 46.54
N TYR A 480 19.36 -31.10 47.59
CA TYR A 480 18.33 -30.30 48.25
C TYR A 480 17.66 -29.28 47.32
N GLU A 481 18.43 -28.55 46.52
CA GLU A 481 17.87 -27.61 45.54
C GLU A 481 17.13 -28.33 44.40
N ALA A 482 17.59 -29.52 44.00
CA ALA A 482 16.89 -30.35 43.02
C ALA A 482 15.52 -30.84 43.54
N GLU A 483 15.45 -31.35 44.77
CA GLU A 483 14.19 -31.76 45.41
C GLU A 483 13.22 -30.58 45.54
N LYS A 484 13.74 -29.41 45.92
CA LYS A 484 12.95 -28.18 46.01
C LYS A 484 12.39 -27.78 44.64
N LEU A 485 13.18 -27.86 43.57
CA LEU A 485 12.71 -27.59 42.21
C LEU A 485 11.62 -28.57 41.77
N VAL A 486 11.80 -29.88 42.04
CA VAL A 486 10.80 -30.91 41.73
C VAL A 486 9.49 -30.63 42.47
N ASN A 487 9.56 -30.31 43.76
CA ASN A 487 8.38 -29.96 44.56
C ASN A 487 7.67 -28.71 44.02
N LEU A 488 8.42 -27.71 43.55
CA LEU A 488 7.84 -26.51 42.92
C LEU A 488 7.14 -26.83 41.60
N ILE A 489 7.76 -27.65 40.74
CA ILE A 489 7.16 -28.08 39.46
C ILE A 489 5.88 -28.88 39.72
N ASP A 490 5.90 -29.82 40.66
CA ASP A 490 4.73 -30.62 41.07
C ASP A 490 3.59 -29.75 41.64
N GLN A 491 3.93 -28.71 42.42
CA GLN A 491 2.94 -27.74 42.89
C GLN A 491 2.29 -26.96 41.73
N LEU A 492 3.08 -26.51 40.76
CA LEU A 492 2.56 -25.78 39.59
C LEU A 492 1.69 -26.66 38.69
N ASP A 493 2.05 -27.94 38.53
CA ASP A 493 1.27 -28.92 37.76
C ASP A 493 -0.06 -29.24 38.46
N LYS A 494 -0.04 -29.50 39.77
CA LYS A 494 -1.26 -29.73 40.59
C LYS A 494 -2.20 -28.53 40.60
N GLN A 495 -1.66 -27.31 40.57
CA GLN A 495 -2.44 -26.07 40.45
C GLN A 495 -2.93 -25.80 39.03
N CYS A 496 -2.62 -26.69 38.07
CA CYS A 496 -2.94 -26.54 36.64
C CYS A 496 -2.39 -25.25 36.02
N ILE A 497 -1.30 -24.70 36.59
CA ILE A 497 -0.65 -23.48 36.08
C ILE A 497 0.24 -23.82 34.89
N ILE A 498 0.90 -24.98 34.92
CA ILE A 498 1.69 -25.50 33.80
C ILE A 498 1.13 -26.86 33.37
N LYS A 499 1.25 -27.18 32.09
CA LYS A 499 0.98 -28.52 31.55
C LYS A 499 2.10 -28.90 30.60
N PRO A 500 2.73 -30.07 30.76
CA PRO A 500 3.73 -30.53 29.81
C PRO A 500 3.09 -30.75 28.42
N CYS A 501 3.84 -30.51 27.35
CA CYS A 501 3.35 -30.69 25.98
C CYS A 501 4.41 -31.33 25.08
N LYS A 502 3.94 -32.05 24.06
CA LYS A 502 4.71 -32.59 22.94
C LYS A 502 4.33 -31.90 21.63
N ILE A 503 5.11 -32.09 20.57
CA ILE A 503 4.81 -31.49 19.26
C ILE A 503 4.06 -32.52 18.41
N GLY A 504 2.77 -32.29 18.18
CA GLY A 504 1.90 -33.17 17.40
C GLY A 504 2.30 -33.31 15.93
N GLU A 505 1.69 -34.23 15.18
CA GLU A 505 1.93 -34.43 13.73
C GLU A 505 1.62 -33.19 12.87
N ASP A 506 0.81 -32.26 13.37
CA ASP A 506 0.50 -30.96 12.77
C ASP A 506 1.53 -29.86 13.12
N GLY A 507 2.51 -30.19 13.97
CA GLY A 507 3.61 -29.31 14.37
C GLY A 507 3.25 -28.32 15.47
N LYS A 508 2.07 -28.47 16.09
CA LYS A 508 1.57 -27.64 17.19
C LYS A 508 1.79 -28.34 18.54
N PRO A 509 1.83 -27.56 19.65
CA PRO A 509 1.96 -28.14 20.98
C PRO A 509 0.64 -28.84 21.39
N ILE A 510 0.75 -30.11 21.77
CA ILE A 510 -0.34 -30.95 22.30
C ILE A 510 0.02 -31.30 23.74
N ALA A 511 -0.92 -31.08 24.68
CA ALA A 511 -0.73 -31.46 26.07
C ALA A 511 -0.50 -32.98 26.18
N VAL A 512 0.46 -33.39 27.01
CA VAL A 512 0.64 -34.81 27.33
C VAL A 512 -0.08 -35.14 28.62
N ASP A 513 -0.69 -36.33 28.66
CA ASP A 513 -1.38 -36.81 29.86
C ASP A 513 -0.38 -37.35 30.89
N HIS A 514 0.77 -37.88 30.42
CA HIS A 514 1.84 -38.37 31.29
C HIS A 514 3.24 -37.96 30.79
N ILE A 515 4.11 -37.52 31.71
CA ILE A 515 5.48 -37.01 31.41
C ILE A 515 6.34 -38.04 30.66
N LEU A 516 6.07 -39.34 30.84
CA LEU A 516 6.78 -40.41 30.13
C LEU A 516 6.60 -40.36 28.60
N GLU A 517 5.52 -39.76 28.10
CA GLU A 517 5.32 -39.55 26.65
C GLU A 517 6.37 -38.62 26.03
N LEU A 518 7.04 -37.78 26.84
CA LEU A 518 8.10 -36.89 26.37
C LEU A 518 9.43 -37.63 26.11
N GLN A 519 9.58 -38.86 26.62
CA GLN A 519 10.81 -39.65 26.44
C GLN A 519 10.86 -40.36 25.08
N THR A 520 9.70 -40.60 24.45
CA THR A 520 9.57 -41.34 23.18
C THR A 520 9.94 -40.53 21.94
N GLU A 521 9.85 -39.19 21.99
CA GLU A 521 10.00 -38.30 20.83
C GLU A 521 11.32 -37.50 20.79
N ILE A 522 12.29 -37.78 21.67
CA ILE A 522 13.61 -37.11 21.60
C ILE A 522 14.23 -37.42 20.22
N PRO A 523 14.40 -36.43 19.32
CA PRO A 523 14.94 -36.67 17.98
C PRO A 523 16.33 -37.30 18.08
N GLU A 524 16.66 -38.23 17.18
CA GLU A 524 17.95 -38.93 17.18
C GLU A 524 19.16 -37.95 17.20
N GLN A 525 19.00 -36.73 16.70
CA GLN A 525 20.01 -35.66 16.76
C GLN A 525 20.40 -35.22 18.18
N GLN A 526 19.53 -35.37 19.19
CA GLN A 526 19.87 -35.11 20.59
C GLN A 526 20.49 -36.33 21.31
N ARG A 527 20.40 -37.54 20.73
CA ARG A 527 21.07 -38.72 21.31
C ARG A 527 22.59 -38.67 21.14
N ASP A 528 23.09 -37.98 20.12
CA ASP A 528 24.53 -37.83 19.89
C ASP A 528 25.20 -36.86 20.88
N PHE A 529 24.47 -35.90 21.45
CA PHE A 529 25.00 -35.03 22.52
C PHE A 529 25.18 -35.75 23.86
N LYS A 530 24.42 -36.83 24.12
CA LYS A 530 24.58 -37.66 25.34
C LYS A 530 25.77 -38.63 25.29
N LYS A 531 26.42 -38.82 24.14
CA LYS A 531 27.56 -39.76 23.99
C LYS A 531 28.94 -39.11 24.16
N LYS A 532 29.03 -37.82 24.51
CA LYS A 532 30.30 -37.11 24.77
C LYS A 532 30.31 -36.36 26.11
N THR A 533 29.75 -36.98 27.14
CA THR A 533 30.05 -36.65 28.55
C THR A 533 30.50 -37.91 29.25
#